data_AF-A0A7R9QPA7-F1
#
_entry.id   AF-A0A7R9QPA7-F1
#
_cell.length_a   1.000
_cell.length_b   1.000
_cell.length_c   1.000
_cell.angle_alpha   90.00
_cell.angle_beta   90.00
_cell.angle_gamma   90.00
#
_symmetry.space_group_name_H-M   'P 1'
#
loop_
_entity.id
_entity.type
_entity.pdbx_description
1 polymer ?
#
loop_
_entity_poly.entity_id
_entity_poly.type
_entity_poly.pdbx_seq_one_letter_code
_entity_poly.pdbx_strand_id
1 'polypeptide(L)'
;MNPSDRHTIQTNMDLLCKDIDLNQNLLNQLINKNVFTPQMIQDFMSSPHLPLVRQCVDTHSQDMNPSDRHTIQTNMDLLCKDIDLNQNLLNQLINKNVFTPQMIQDFMVVVVDQMDAQTYEDERDRKKRFLSDLCRRGPEAYNLFAEVLYGVDQLAAAAILRPKVFESGLSQQQMIEDITNTPLDETVDVFPVGGDASDRTLHSPSTVASIETQEFMINVKKCKKEMKGKNIYRMNADPRGYCLIFNTFKFLNDCFPIRHGSETEANRLADVFTQLHFTVEIKTNESKEDMEATLKQYSKKPVLARHDALILIVLSHGQSGYVVTADGLSIHFNDIIKRFNNENSPHLINKPKLFFFNCCRGDAHDLGPKFVLEDTEDAVSDAKSFDTRKVPLNGDMMICYSTIDGYVSWRNEHTGSWFGTALCQALMKHSHSYELHQILTYTSNLVNNKTTTDGEKQVMEHSYRGWKNCFYFNPGVAESRGSPLSPN
;
A
#
# COMPACT_ATOMS: atom_id res chain seq x y z
N MET A 1 -36.42 23.89 -11.94
CA MET A 1 -37.04 22.68 -11.37
C MET A 1 -38.42 22.51 -11.98
N ASN A 2 -38.76 21.31 -12.48
CA ASN A 2 -40.08 21.06 -13.09
C ASN A 2 -41.18 20.87 -12.02
N PRO A 3 -42.48 20.90 -12.37
CA PRO A 3 -43.57 20.80 -11.40
C PRO A 3 -43.63 19.47 -10.64
N SER A 4 -43.23 18.37 -11.28
CA SER A 4 -43.21 17.03 -10.68
C SER A 4 -42.16 16.94 -9.57
N ASP A 5 -40.95 17.42 -9.82
CA ASP A 5 -39.86 17.43 -8.83
C ASP A 5 -40.21 18.32 -7.64
N ARG A 6 -40.85 19.47 -7.90
CA ARG A 6 -41.33 20.36 -6.84
C ARG A 6 -42.37 19.68 -5.96
N HIS A 7 -43.32 18.95 -6.55
CA HIS A 7 -44.32 18.20 -5.81
C HIS A 7 -43.69 17.09 -4.95
N THR A 8 -42.70 16.38 -5.48
CA THR A 8 -41.96 15.35 -4.74
C THR A 8 -41.21 15.94 -3.55
N ILE A 9 -40.50 17.06 -3.72
CA ILE A 9 -39.79 17.72 -2.61
C ILE A 9 -40.78 18.22 -1.56
N GLN A 10 -41.90 18.83 -1.99
CA GLN A 10 -42.91 19.33 -1.08
C GLN A 10 -43.54 18.21 -0.25
N THR A 11 -43.78 17.05 -0.86
CA THR A 11 -44.40 15.88 -0.20
C THR A 11 -43.45 15.21 0.79
N ASN A 12 -42.14 15.34 0.61
CA ASN A 12 -41.12 14.75 1.48
C ASN A 12 -40.42 15.76 2.39
N MET A 13 -40.95 16.98 2.53
CA MET A 13 -40.28 18.09 3.23
C MET A 13 -39.93 17.73 4.68
N ASP A 14 -40.85 17.08 5.40
CA ASP A 14 -40.65 16.73 6.82
C ASP A 14 -39.58 15.65 7.04
N LEU A 15 -39.36 14.76 6.07
CA LEU A 15 -38.27 13.78 6.08
C LEU A 15 -36.93 14.45 5.74
N LEU A 16 -36.92 15.29 4.71
CA LEU A 16 -35.74 16.04 4.30
C LEU A 16 -35.23 16.96 5.42
N CYS A 17 -36.12 17.63 6.16
CA CYS A 17 -35.73 18.48 7.29
C CYS A 17 -35.16 17.72 8.49
N LYS A 18 -35.37 16.40 8.59
CA LYS A 18 -34.79 15.57 9.67
C LYS A 18 -33.41 15.02 9.32
N ASP A 19 -33.21 14.68 8.04
CA ASP A 19 -32.03 13.93 7.61
C ASP A 19 -30.97 14.78 6.89
N ILE A 20 -31.26 16.04 6.55
CA ILE A 20 -30.29 16.96 5.93
C ILE A 20 -29.47 17.67 7.01
N ASP A 21 -28.17 17.38 7.06
CA ASP A 21 -27.19 18.17 7.81
C ASP A 21 -26.70 19.38 7.00
N LEU A 22 -27.17 20.58 7.36
CA LEU A 22 -26.80 21.83 6.71
C LEU A 22 -25.46 22.37 7.22
N ASN A 23 -24.37 21.70 6.83
CA ASN A 23 -23.02 22.15 7.11
C ASN A 23 -22.44 23.03 5.97
N GLN A 24 -21.37 23.76 6.28
CA GLN A 24 -20.75 24.72 5.35
C GLN A 24 -20.26 24.07 4.05
N ASN A 25 -19.88 22.78 4.09
CA ASN A 25 -19.43 22.04 2.91
C ASN A 25 -20.60 21.80 1.95
N LEU A 26 -21.75 21.33 2.44
CA LEU A 26 -22.96 21.15 1.64
C LEU A 26 -23.42 22.49 1.02
N LEU A 27 -23.42 23.57 1.81
CA LEU A 27 -23.79 24.90 1.32
C LEU A 27 -22.87 25.38 0.19
N ASN A 28 -21.55 25.23 0.34
CA ASN A 28 -20.58 25.59 -0.69
C ASN A 28 -20.74 24.75 -1.97
N GLN A 29 -21.05 23.46 -1.85
CA GLN A 29 -21.31 22.60 -3.00
C GLN A 29 -22.57 23.01 -3.77
N LEU A 30 -23.62 23.43 -3.06
CA LEU A 30 -24.87 23.91 -3.68
C LEU A 30 -24.68 25.24 -4.42
N ILE A 31 -23.80 26.13 -3.91
CA ILE A 31 -23.36 27.35 -4.61
C ILE A 31 -22.62 26.98 -5.89
N ASN A 32 -21.61 26.11 -5.79
CA ASN A 32 -20.76 25.73 -6.92
C ASN A 32 -21.54 25.05 -8.05
N LYS A 33 -22.65 24.36 -7.71
CA LYS A 33 -23.55 23.74 -8.69
C LYS A 33 -24.68 24.65 -9.18
N ASN A 34 -24.65 25.95 -8.82
CA ASN A 34 -25.68 26.95 -9.16
C ASN A 34 -27.11 26.53 -8.75
N VAL A 35 -27.24 25.71 -7.70
CA VAL A 35 -28.55 25.29 -7.18
C VAL A 35 -29.19 26.43 -6.39
N PHE A 36 -28.38 27.15 -5.61
CA PHE A 36 -28.75 28.38 -4.92
C PHE A 36 -27.73 29.47 -5.23
N THR A 37 -28.17 30.73 -5.26
CA THR A 37 -27.24 31.86 -5.38
C THR A 37 -26.56 32.14 -4.03
N PRO A 38 -25.36 32.73 -4.02
CA PRO A 38 -24.70 33.15 -2.78
C PRO A 38 -25.60 34.03 -1.90
N GLN A 39 -26.39 34.92 -2.53
CA GLN A 39 -27.34 35.78 -1.82
C GLN A 39 -28.47 34.98 -1.15
N MET A 40 -29.03 33.97 -1.82
CA MET A 40 -30.09 33.13 -1.25
C MET A 40 -29.61 32.35 -0.01
N ILE A 41 -28.36 31.89 -0.02
CA ILE A 41 -27.75 31.24 1.15
C ILE A 41 -27.43 32.25 2.24
N GLN A 42 -26.96 33.45 1.90
CA GLN A 42 -26.73 34.51 2.87
C GLN A 42 -28.03 34.94 3.57
N ASP A 43 -29.12 35.09 2.82
CA ASP A 43 -30.45 35.43 3.35
C ASP A 43 -31.00 34.29 4.22
N PHE A 44 -30.76 33.03 3.84
CA PHE A 44 -31.11 31.85 4.64
C PHE A 44 -30.33 31.82 5.97
N MET A 45 -29.01 32.04 5.93
CA MET A 45 -28.15 32.06 7.12
C MET A 45 -28.43 33.26 8.04
N SER A 46 -29.07 34.31 7.51
CA SER A 46 -29.46 35.52 8.26
C SER A 46 -30.89 35.43 8.82
N SER A 47 -31.61 34.32 8.59
CA SER A 47 -33.00 34.15 9.03
C SER A 47 -33.09 33.88 10.53
N PRO A 48 -33.90 34.64 11.29
CA PRO A 48 -34.02 34.52 12.75
C PRO A 48 -34.74 33.24 13.21
N HIS A 49 -35.26 32.42 12.29
CA HIS A 49 -35.99 31.19 12.58
C HIS A 49 -35.21 29.91 12.26
N LEU A 50 -33.90 30.01 11.99
CA LEU A 50 -33.07 28.81 11.86
C LEU A 50 -32.97 28.10 13.22
N PRO A 51 -33.38 26.82 13.35
CA PRO A 51 -33.04 26.02 14.50
C PRO A 51 -31.53 25.81 14.48
N LEU A 52 -30.82 26.58 15.32
CA LEU A 52 -29.38 26.48 15.62
C LEU A 52 -28.62 25.62 14.60
N VAL A 53 -28.38 26.16 13.41
CA VAL A 53 -27.18 25.77 12.66
C VAL A 53 -26.08 25.87 13.68
N ARG A 54 -25.31 24.79 13.87
CA ARG A 54 -24.11 24.79 14.70
C ARG A 54 -23.16 25.85 14.15
N GLN A 55 -23.43 27.11 14.49
CA GLN A 55 -22.49 28.19 14.41
C GLN A 55 -21.33 27.70 15.25
N CYS A 56 -20.14 27.69 14.65
CA CYS A 56 -18.90 27.65 15.41
C CYS A 56 -18.99 28.74 16.47
N VAL A 57 -19.38 28.35 17.68
CA VAL A 57 -19.22 29.17 18.86
C VAL A 57 -17.77 29.00 19.23
N ASP A 58 -17.05 30.12 19.21
CA ASP A 58 -15.72 30.28 19.78
C ASP A 58 -15.63 29.49 21.09
N THR A 59 -14.97 28.34 21.09
CA THR A 59 -14.68 27.60 22.32
C THR A 59 -13.47 28.25 22.98
N HIS A 60 -13.70 29.37 23.68
CA HIS A 60 -12.98 29.59 24.91
C HIS A 60 -13.58 28.67 25.98
N SER A 61 -12.71 27.84 26.56
CA SER A 61 -12.91 27.09 27.80
C SER A 61 -13.75 25.81 27.70
N GLN A 62 -13.15 24.74 27.19
CA GLN A 62 -12.74 23.64 28.08
C GLN A 62 -11.46 23.05 27.53
N ASP A 63 -10.37 23.37 28.22
CA ASP A 63 -9.10 22.69 28.10
C ASP A 63 -9.27 21.17 28.24
N MET A 64 -8.43 20.38 27.58
CA MET A 64 -8.39 18.92 27.70
C MET A 64 -8.53 18.48 29.17
N ASN A 65 -9.31 17.42 29.41
CA ASN A 65 -9.54 16.86 30.74
C ASN A 65 -8.23 16.72 31.54
N PRO A 66 -8.18 17.09 32.83
CA PRO A 66 -6.95 17.07 33.62
C PRO A 66 -6.25 15.70 33.68
N SER A 67 -7.01 14.59 33.67
CA SER A 67 -6.46 13.22 33.63
C SER A 67 -5.74 12.92 32.32
N ASP A 68 -6.32 13.36 31.22
CA ASP A 68 -5.84 13.11 29.86
C ASP A 68 -4.58 13.96 29.60
N ARG A 69 -4.63 15.22 30.04
CA ARG A 69 -3.48 16.13 30.06
C ARG A 69 -2.33 15.56 30.89
N HIS A 70 -2.61 15.06 32.10
CA HIS A 70 -1.61 14.45 32.95
C HIS A 70 -0.97 13.20 32.31
N THR A 71 -1.76 12.43 31.55
CA THR A 71 -1.28 11.25 30.82
C THR A 71 -0.30 11.63 29.71
N ILE A 72 -0.61 12.66 28.91
CA ILE A 72 0.34 13.17 27.89
C ILE A 72 1.60 13.74 28.55
N GLN A 73 1.45 14.52 29.61
CA GLN A 73 2.58 15.17 30.29
C GLN A 73 3.53 14.16 30.94
N THR A 74 3.01 13.10 31.55
CA THR A 74 3.82 12.06 32.21
C THR A 74 4.53 11.17 31.20
N ASN A 75 3.96 10.98 30.00
CA ASN A 75 4.55 10.16 28.94
C ASN A 75 5.21 10.97 27.81
N MET A 76 5.48 12.26 28.04
CA MET A 76 5.94 13.20 27.00
C MET A 76 7.18 12.68 26.25
N ASP A 77 8.17 12.15 26.97
CA ASP A 77 9.43 11.68 26.36
C ASP A 77 9.24 10.42 25.50
N LEU A 78 8.35 9.51 25.91
CA LEU A 78 8.01 8.31 25.15
C LEU A 78 7.19 8.66 23.91
N LEU A 79 6.22 9.56 24.07
CA LEU A 79 5.41 10.07 22.96
C LEU A 79 6.27 10.81 21.92
N CYS A 80 7.23 11.64 22.34
CA CYS A 80 8.14 12.30 21.38
C CYS A 80 9.04 11.32 20.62
N LYS A 81 9.33 10.14 21.20
CA LYS A 81 10.12 9.09 20.55
C LYS A 81 9.30 8.32 19.52
N ASP A 82 8.05 8.00 19.85
CA ASP A 82 7.23 7.06 19.07
C ASP A 82 6.20 7.75 18.16
N ILE A 83 5.96 9.06 18.31
CA ILE A 83 5.12 9.85 17.40
C ILE A 83 5.93 10.30 16.18
N ASP A 84 5.36 10.08 15.00
CA ASP A 84 5.78 10.68 13.74
C ASP A 84 4.80 11.78 13.30
N LEU A 85 5.25 13.04 13.31
CA LEU A 85 4.45 14.20 12.86
C LEU A 85 4.43 14.33 11.33
N ASN A 86 4.10 13.23 10.64
CA ASN A 86 3.97 13.23 9.19
C ASN A 86 2.69 13.93 8.74
N GLN A 87 2.63 14.24 7.45
CA GLN A 87 1.51 15.00 6.87
C GLN A 87 0.18 14.25 7.00
N ASN A 88 0.18 12.92 7.04
CA ASN A 88 -1.03 12.12 7.22
C ASN A 88 -1.62 12.31 8.63
N LEU A 89 -0.80 12.15 9.68
CA LEU A 89 -1.22 12.39 11.07
C LEU A 89 -1.79 13.81 11.23
N LEU A 90 -1.09 14.81 10.71
CA LEU A 90 -1.49 16.21 10.81
C LEU A 90 -2.81 16.47 10.06
N ASN A 91 -2.95 15.99 8.82
CA ASN A 91 -4.18 16.17 8.04
C ASN A 91 -5.40 15.50 8.70
N GLN A 92 -5.24 14.32 9.29
CA GLN A 92 -6.33 13.65 10.01
C GLN A 92 -6.76 14.44 11.25
N LEU A 93 -5.84 15.11 11.94
CA LEU A 93 -6.17 15.98 13.06
C LEU A 93 -6.88 17.27 12.64
N ILE A 94 -6.65 17.76 11.42
CA ILE A 94 -7.45 18.83 10.82
C ILE A 94 -8.86 18.32 10.50
N ASN A 95 -8.97 17.16 9.85
CA ASN A 95 -10.27 16.58 9.47
C ASN A 95 -11.15 16.28 10.69
N LYS A 96 -10.54 15.87 11.81
CA LYS A 96 -11.23 15.67 13.09
C LYS A 96 -11.40 16.95 13.92
N ASN A 97 -11.10 18.12 13.37
CA ASN A 97 -11.19 19.43 14.02
C ASN A 97 -10.41 19.54 15.34
N VAL A 98 -9.36 18.73 15.53
CA VAL A 98 -8.48 18.80 16.71
C VAL A 98 -7.54 20.01 16.60
N PHE A 99 -7.11 20.33 15.38
CA PHE A 99 -6.35 21.53 15.05
C PHE A 99 -6.95 22.23 13.83
N THR A 100 -6.77 23.54 13.71
CA THR A 100 -7.05 24.26 12.46
C THR A 100 -5.88 24.10 11.49
N PRO A 101 -6.10 24.26 10.17
CA PRO A 101 -5.00 24.27 9.19
C PRO A 101 -3.89 25.27 9.54
N GLN A 102 -4.26 26.43 10.08
CA GLN A 102 -3.31 27.48 10.47
C GLN A 102 -2.44 27.06 11.67
N MET A 103 -3.00 26.32 12.62
CA MET A 103 -2.27 25.83 13.80
C MET A 103 -1.33 24.67 13.48
N ILE A 104 -1.64 23.90 12.44
CA ILE A 104 -0.80 22.79 11.99
C ILE A 104 0.42 23.27 11.20
N GLN A 105 0.33 24.43 10.54
CA GLN A 105 1.41 24.98 9.72
C GLN A 105 2.73 25.11 10.48
N ASP A 106 2.67 25.44 11.78
CA ASP A 106 3.82 25.57 12.68
C ASP A 106 4.48 24.22 13.05
N PHE A 107 3.82 23.11 12.75
CA PHE A 107 4.32 21.74 12.97
C PHE A 107 4.71 21.03 11.67
N MET A 108 4.35 21.59 10.50
CA MET A 108 4.78 21.08 9.21
C MET A 108 6.27 21.37 8.99
N VAL A 109 7.03 20.39 8.52
CA VAL A 109 8.39 20.65 8.03
C VAL A 109 8.25 21.46 6.75
N VAL A 110 8.56 22.75 6.81
CA VAL A 110 8.68 23.54 5.58
C VAL A 110 10.00 23.15 4.93
N VAL A 111 9.93 22.43 3.81
CA VAL A 111 11.08 22.28 2.92
C VAL A 111 11.26 23.64 2.24
N VAL A 112 12.02 24.53 2.87
CA VAL A 112 12.47 25.77 2.22
C VAL A 112 13.83 25.47 1.62
N ASP A 113 13.91 25.56 0.29
CA ASP A 113 15.18 25.71 -0.40
C ASP A 113 15.89 26.94 0.20
N GLN A 114 17.05 26.69 0.81
CA GLN A 114 17.94 27.67 1.45
C GLN A 114 17.47 28.21 2.81
N MET A 115 17.76 27.45 3.89
CA MET A 115 17.97 28.05 5.20
C MET A 115 19.19 27.43 5.90
N ASP A 116 19.95 28.32 6.50
CA ASP A 116 21.13 28.17 7.32
C ASP A 116 20.90 27.27 8.55
N ALA A 117 21.93 26.49 8.90
CA ALA A 117 21.96 25.44 9.91
C ALA A 117 21.64 25.88 11.37
N GLN A 118 21.21 27.13 11.55
CA GLN A 118 20.89 27.74 12.84
C GLN A 118 19.38 27.75 13.14
N THR A 119 18.53 27.40 12.18
CA THR A 119 17.06 27.33 12.34
C THR A 119 16.54 25.89 12.23
N TYR A 120 17.37 24.90 12.57
CA TYR A 120 16.90 23.54 12.77
C TYR A 120 16.35 23.43 14.19
N GLU A 121 15.05 23.60 14.33
CA GLU A 121 14.40 23.23 15.55
C GLU A 121 14.60 21.71 15.78
N ASP A 122 15.14 21.32 16.94
CA ASP A 122 15.28 19.91 17.30
C ASP A 122 13.92 19.23 17.11
N GLU A 123 13.86 18.17 16.30
CA GLU A 123 12.62 17.46 15.99
C GLU A 123 11.87 17.04 17.27
N ARG A 124 12.62 16.77 18.34
CA ARG A 124 12.08 16.50 19.66
C ARG A 124 11.37 17.72 20.27
N ASP A 125 11.91 18.92 20.13
CA ASP A 125 11.30 20.15 20.61
C ASP A 125 10.03 20.50 19.81
N ARG A 126 10.05 20.27 18.49
CA ARG A 126 8.86 20.38 17.64
C ARG A 126 7.74 19.45 18.13
N LYS A 127 8.05 18.18 18.42
CA LYS A 127 7.10 17.20 18.98
C LYS A 127 6.58 17.60 20.36
N LYS A 128 7.44 18.15 21.24
CA LYS A 128 7.02 18.66 22.55
C LYS A 128 6.07 19.84 22.44
N ARG A 129 6.32 20.77 21.51
CA ARG A 129 5.40 21.91 21.28
C ARG A 129 4.06 21.44 20.75
N PHE A 130 4.05 20.53 19.78
CA PHE A 130 2.82 19.90 19.28
C PHE A 130 2.00 19.26 20.40
N LEU A 131 2.61 18.41 21.23
CA LEU A 131 1.94 17.73 22.35
C LEU A 131 1.46 18.71 23.44
N SER A 132 2.22 19.77 23.67
CA SER A 132 1.82 20.85 24.59
C SER A 132 0.61 21.62 24.07
N ASP A 133 0.53 21.87 22.77
CA ASP A 133 -0.61 22.53 22.14
C ASP A 133 -1.82 21.62 22.03
N LEU A 134 -1.62 20.32 21.82
CA LEU A 134 -2.67 19.32 21.91
C LEU A 134 -3.35 19.35 23.29
N CYS A 135 -2.57 19.50 24.38
CA CYS A 135 -3.12 19.60 25.74
C CYS A 135 -4.01 20.83 25.98
N ARG A 136 -3.97 21.84 25.10
CA ARG A 136 -4.79 23.06 25.15
C ARG A 136 -6.02 22.99 24.23
N ARG A 137 -6.23 21.84 23.57
CA ARG A 137 -7.42 21.58 22.74
C ARG A 137 -8.59 21.13 23.60
N GLY A 138 -9.77 21.04 22.98
CA GLY A 138 -11.04 20.71 23.62
C GLY A 138 -11.04 19.38 24.38
N PRO A 139 -12.09 19.10 25.17
CA PRO A 139 -12.16 17.92 26.04
C PRO A 139 -12.07 16.58 25.28
N GLU A 140 -12.44 16.56 24.00
CA GLU A 140 -12.37 15.35 23.14
C GLU A 140 -11.01 15.13 22.47
N ALA A 141 -10.11 16.12 22.50
CA ALA A 141 -8.88 16.11 21.72
C ALA A 141 -7.97 14.91 22.03
N TYR A 142 -7.96 14.46 23.29
CA TYR A 142 -7.18 13.29 23.71
C TYR A 142 -7.67 12.01 23.04
N ASN A 143 -8.97 11.79 23.04
CA ASN A 143 -9.60 10.60 22.48
C ASN A 143 -9.50 10.57 20.96
N LEU A 144 -9.72 11.72 20.32
CA LEU A 144 -9.57 11.88 18.88
C LEU A 144 -8.11 11.71 18.46
N PHE A 145 -7.16 12.23 19.22
CA PHE A 145 -5.74 12.04 18.93
C PHE A 145 -5.32 10.56 19.06
N ALA A 146 -5.75 9.86 20.11
CA ALA A 146 -5.48 8.43 20.26
C ALA A 146 -6.14 7.59 19.15
N GLU A 147 -7.36 7.95 18.72
CA GLU A 147 -8.05 7.31 17.60
C GLU A 147 -7.32 7.55 16.28
N VAL A 148 -6.87 8.79 16.03
CA VAL A 148 -6.11 9.12 14.83
C VAL A 148 -4.77 8.40 14.82
N LEU A 149 -4.04 8.34 15.94
CA LEU A 149 -2.79 7.57 16.04
C LEU A 149 -3.00 6.09 15.70
N TYR A 150 -4.12 5.51 16.15
CA TYR A 150 -4.51 4.16 15.77
C TYR A 150 -4.82 4.05 14.26
N GLY A 151 -5.55 5.02 13.71
CA GLY A 151 -5.92 5.07 12.30
C GLY A 151 -4.74 5.27 11.34
N VAL A 152 -3.68 5.96 11.78
CA VAL A 152 -2.44 6.16 11.00
C VAL A 152 -1.33 5.15 11.36
N ASP A 153 -1.68 4.07 12.05
CA ASP A 153 -0.81 2.95 12.43
C ASP A 153 0.40 3.33 13.32
N GLN A 154 0.30 4.43 14.08
CA GLN A 154 1.27 4.80 15.11
C GLN A 154 0.94 4.11 16.44
N LEU A 155 0.90 2.77 16.40
CA LEU A 155 0.39 1.93 17.48
C LEU A 155 1.19 2.04 18.78
N ALA A 156 2.51 2.26 18.72
CA ALA A 156 3.35 2.46 19.90
C ALA A 156 2.94 3.75 20.65
N ALA A 157 2.77 4.85 19.93
CA ALA A 157 2.25 6.10 20.48
C ALA A 157 0.80 5.97 20.98
N ALA A 158 -0.06 5.27 20.23
CA ALA A 158 -1.45 5.02 20.64
C ALA A 158 -1.53 4.18 21.92
N ALA A 159 -0.68 3.16 22.08
CA ALA A 159 -0.61 2.29 23.25
C ALA A 159 -0.14 3.03 24.50
N ILE A 160 0.76 4.02 24.34
CA ILE A 160 1.18 4.90 25.45
C ILE A 160 -0.02 5.72 25.98
N LEU A 161 -0.92 6.15 25.11
CA LEU A 161 -2.13 6.89 25.52
C LEU A 161 -3.22 5.96 26.05
N ARG A 162 -3.47 4.82 25.40
CA ARG A 162 -4.56 3.90 25.75
C ARG A 162 -4.07 2.48 26.03
N PRO A 163 -3.32 2.24 27.13
CA PRO A 163 -2.77 0.92 27.43
C PRO A 163 -3.85 -0.14 27.69
N LYS A 164 -4.99 0.25 28.28
CA LYS A 164 -6.09 -0.68 28.63
C LYS A 164 -6.83 -1.28 27.43
N VAL A 165 -6.78 -0.64 26.25
CA VAL A 165 -7.39 -1.19 25.02
C VAL A 165 -6.59 -2.39 24.50
N PHE A 166 -5.30 -2.47 24.83
CA PHE A 166 -4.39 -3.51 24.36
C PHE A 166 -4.22 -4.68 25.33
N GLU A 167 -4.74 -4.59 26.57
CA GLU A 167 -4.71 -5.69 27.56
C GLU A 167 -5.88 -6.67 27.42
N SER A 168 -7.02 -6.25 26.85
CA SER A 168 -8.18 -7.12 26.62
C SER A 168 -8.24 -7.58 25.17
N GLY A 169 -7.68 -8.75 24.87
CA GLY A 169 -7.71 -9.40 23.55
C GLY A 169 -9.12 -9.81 23.09
N LEU A 170 -9.96 -8.84 22.71
CA LEU A 170 -11.27 -9.04 22.12
C LEU A 170 -11.20 -8.93 20.59
N SER A 171 -11.69 -9.97 19.91
CA SER A 171 -11.59 -10.20 18.47
C SER A 171 -12.29 -9.15 17.60
N GLN A 172 -11.67 -8.83 16.45
CA GLN A 172 -12.06 -7.86 15.41
C GLN A 172 -13.44 -8.07 14.73
N GLN A 173 -14.33 -8.91 15.25
CA GLN A 173 -15.65 -9.19 14.65
C GLN A 173 -16.86 -8.86 15.53
N GLN A 174 -16.69 -8.37 16.77
CA GLN A 174 -17.82 -8.06 17.65
C GLN A 174 -18.09 -6.56 17.90
N MET A 175 -17.33 -5.64 17.34
CA MET A 175 -17.52 -4.20 17.60
C MET A 175 -18.45 -3.46 16.61
N ILE A 176 -19.31 -4.18 15.86
CA ILE A 176 -20.30 -3.54 14.96
C ILE A 176 -21.75 -3.67 15.47
N GLU A 177 -22.06 -4.50 16.48
CA GLU A 177 -23.45 -4.66 16.94
C GLU A 177 -23.81 -3.96 18.27
N ASP A 178 -22.87 -3.51 19.09
CA ASP A 178 -23.18 -2.96 20.42
C ASP A 178 -23.53 -1.46 20.46
N ILE A 179 -23.63 -0.76 19.32
CA ILE A 179 -23.92 0.70 19.31
C ILE A 179 -25.42 1.03 19.23
N THR A 180 -26.33 0.07 19.05
CA THR A 180 -27.73 0.43 18.69
C THR A 180 -28.87 -0.06 19.59
N ASN A 181 -28.65 -0.65 20.76
CA ASN A 181 -29.78 -1.03 21.64
C ASN A 181 -29.58 -0.67 23.13
N THR A 182 -30.06 0.54 23.49
CA THR A 182 -30.88 0.97 24.68
C THR A 182 -30.73 0.32 26.08
N PRO A 183 -31.23 0.92 27.19
CA PRO A 183 -31.46 2.33 27.58
C PRO A 183 -31.01 2.66 29.03
N LEU A 184 -31.26 3.91 29.46
CA LEU A 184 -31.23 4.41 30.85
C LEU A 184 -32.03 3.48 31.82
N ASP A 185 -31.47 3.10 32.98
CA ASP A 185 -31.84 3.62 34.32
C ASP A 185 -31.32 2.73 35.49
N GLU A 186 -31.04 3.40 36.61
CA GLU A 186 -31.22 3.01 38.01
C GLU A 186 -30.48 1.83 38.73
N THR A 187 -29.87 2.24 39.87
CA THR A 187 -29.71 1.57 41.19
C THR A 187 -28.42 0.86 41.64
N VAL A 188 -27.70 1.59 42.52
CA VAL A 188 -27.16 1.29 43.88
C VAL A 188 -26.80 -0.15 44.31
N ASP A 189 -25.54 -0.35 44.77
CA ASP A 189 -25.12 -0.79 46.13
C ASP A 189 -23.60 -1.18 46.11
N VAL A 190 -22.65 -0.55 46.82
CA VAL A 190 -22.39 -0.35 48.27
C VAL A 190 -21.71 -1.57 48.97
N PHE A 191 -20.35 -1.48 49.03
CA PHE A 191 -19.38 -1.89 50.10
C PHE A 191 -19.11 -3.39 50.42
N PRO A 192 -18.05 -3.78 51.21
CA PRO A 192 -16.84 -3.04 51.67
C PRO A 192 -15.47 -3.81 51.64
N VAL A 193 -14.38 -3.02 51.63
CA VAL A 193 -13.15 -3.01 52.48
C VAL A 193 -12.54 -4.31 53.05
N GLY A 194 -11.22 -4.50 52.80
CA GLY A 194 -10.24 -4.78 53.85
C GLY A 194 -9.20 -5.88 53.57
N GLY A 195 -7.91 -5.58 53.79
CA GLY A 195 -6.91 -6.60 54.16
C GLY A 195 -5.50 -6.50 53.56
N ASP A 196 -4.66 -5.69 54.22
CA ASP A 196 -3.21 -5.79 54.46
C ASP A 196 -2.19 -6.40 53.46
N ALA A 197 -1.07 -5.65 53.42
CA ALA A 197 0.21 -6.01 52.86
C ALA A 197 1.01 -6.93 53.79
N SER A 198 1.55 -8.03 53.26
CA SER A 198 2.89 -8.51 53.61
C SER A 198 3.35 -9.62 52.67
N ASP A 199 4.53 -9.40 52.09
CA ASP A 199 5.57 -10.38 51.82
C ASP A 199 5.26 -11.55 50.87
N ARG A 200 5.89 -11.50 49.68
CA ARG A 200 6.47 -12.66 48.99
C ARG A 200 7.30 -12.24 47.77
N THR A 201 8.62 -12.30 47.98
CA THR A 201 9.62 -12.91 47.10
C THR A 201 9.47 -12.76 45.59
N LEU A 202 10.48 -12.11 45.00
CA LEU A 202 10.90 -12.24 43.60
C LEU A 202 10.89 -13.71 43.16
N HIS A 203 9.87 -14.11 42.41
CA HIS A 203 9.91 -15.25 41.50
C HIS A 203 9.45 -14.76 40.13
N SER A 204 10.42 -14.72 39.23
CA SER A 204 10.22 -14.68 37.78
C SER A 204 9.20 -15.76 37.35
N PRO A 205 8.13 -15.40 36.63
CA PRO A 205 7.44 -16.35 35.78
C PRO A 205 8.10 -16.27 34.41
N SER A 206 8.90 -17.29 34.12
CA SER A 206 9.18 -17.71 32.75
C SER A 206 7.88 -18.02 32.02
N THR A 207 7.96 -17.94 30.70
CA THR A 207 6.95 -18.39 29.72
C THR A 207 5.92 -17.35 29.32
N VAL A 208 6.38 -16.26 28.70
CA VAL A 208 5.62 -15.68 27.58
C VAL A 208 5.58 -16.78 26.53
N ALA A 209 4.42 -17.41 26.37
CA ALA A 209 4.16 -18.26 25.21
C ALA A 209 4.53 -17.44 23.98
N SER A 210 5.56 -17.88 23.28
CA SER A 210 5.89 -17.43 21.94
C SER A 210 4.61 -17.35 21.14
N ILE A 211 4.16 -16.14 20.82
CA ILE A 211 3.27 -15.94 19.69
C ILE A 211 4.10 -16.43 18.51
N GLU A 212 3.87 -17.67 18.10
CA GLU A 212 4.34 -18.16 16.81
C GLU A 212 3.76 -17.19 15.78
N THR A 213 4.60 -16.26 15.32
CA THR A 213 4.44 -15.68 14.00
C THR A 213 4.41 -16.89 13.07
N GLN A 214 3.23 -17.29 12.62
CA GLN A 214 3.08 -18.38 11.69
C GLN A 214 3.95 -18.02 10.48
N GLU A 215 5.11 -18.65 10.36
CA GLU A 215 6.04 -18.37 9.28
C GLU A 215 5.28 -18.57 7.96
N PHE A 216 5.35 -17.59 7.08
CA PHE A 216 4.79 -17.71 5.74
C PHE A 216 5.62 -18.74 4.97
N MET A 217 5.33 -20.02 5.19
CA MET A 217 6.09 -21.14 4.63
C MET A 217 5.88 -21.19 3.12
N ILE A 218 6.93 -20.86 2.37
CA ILE A 218 6.92 -20.95 0.91
C ILE A 218 6.96 -22.41 0.50
N ASN A 219 5.90 -22.88 -0.17
CA ASN A 219 5.80 -24.24 -0.67
C ASN A 219 5.15 -24.27 -2.07
N VAL A 220 5.99 -24.35 -3.10
CA VAL A 220 5.58 -24.50 -4.49
C VAL A 220 5.22 -25.95 -4.75
N LYS A 221 3.97 -26.20 -5.15
CA LYS A 221 3.53 -27.54 -5.54
C LYS A 221 4.32 -28.04 -6.75
N LYS A 222 4.78 -29.30 -6.72
CA LYS A 222 5.44 -29.94 -7.87
C LYS A 222 4.42 -30.44 -8.88
N CYS A 223 4.79 -30.45 -10.16
CA CYS A 223 3.99 -31.04 -11.23
C CYS A 223 3.94 -32.56 -11.09
N LYS A 224 2.76 -33.15 -11.31
CA LYS A 224 2.62 -34.60 -11.50
C LYS A 224 3.08 -35.05 -12.90
N LYS A 225 2.98 -34.16 -13.88
CA LYS A 225 3.34 -34.39 -15.28
C LYS A 225 3.84 -33.10 -15.91
N GLU A 226 4.91 -33.19 -16.69
CA GLU A 226 5.43 -32.07 -17.50
C GLU A 226 4.40 -31.62 -18.55
N MET A 227 4.08 -30.33 -18.54
CA MET A 227 3.32 -29.68 -19.61
C MET A 227 4.27 -29.38 -20.77
N LYS A 228 4.05 -30.04 -21.91
CA LYS A 228 4.87 -29.92 -23.13
C LYS A 228 4.02 -30.11 -24.39
N GLY A 229 4.44 -29.51 -25.50
CA GLY A 229 3.73 -29.56 -26.77
C GLY A 229 4.31 -28.61 -27.80
N LYS A 230 3.76 -28.62 -29.02
CA LYS A 230 4.25 -27.80 -30.15
C LYS A 230 4.16 -26.29 -29.90
N ASN A 231 3.14 -25.86 -29.15
CA ASN A 231 2.87 -24.44 -28.85
C ASN A 231 3.13 -24.13 -27.36
N ILE A 232 4.08 -24.82 -26.73
CA ILE A 232 4.46 -24.63 -25.33
C ILE A 232 5.95 -24.31 -25.28
N TYR A 233 6.33 -23.25 -24.55
CA TYR A 233 7.75 -22.95 -24.36
C TYR A 233 8.45 -24.11 -23.67
N ARG A 234 9.65 -24.46 -24.15
CA ARG A 234 10.49 -25.44 -23.46
C ARG A 234 10.87 -24.86 -22.10
N MET A 235 10.57 -25.61 -21.05
CA MET A 235 10.82 -25.25 -19.65
C MET A 235 11.27 -26.51 -18.90
N ASN A 236 12.45 -27.03 -19.22
CA ASN A 236 13.05 -28.22 -18.60
C ASN A 236 14.58 -28.18 -18.45
N ALA A 237 15.23 -27.04 -18.72
CA ALA A 237 16.61 -26.78 -18.34
C ALA A 237 16.79 -26.76 -16.81
N ASP A 238 17.99 -27.10 -16.35
CA ASP A 238 18.39 -27.07 -14.95
C ASP A 238 19.76 -26.36 -14.80
N PRO A 239 19.81 -25.15 -14.23
CA PRO A 239 18.67 -24.29 -13.85
C PRO A 239 17.89 -23.81 -15.09
N ARG A 240 16.63 -23.39 -14.88
CA ARG A 240 15.75 -22.89 -15.96
C ARG A 240 16.21 -21.57 -16.56
N GLY A 241 16.89 -20.77 -15.76
CA GLY A 241 17.08 -19.36 -16.07
C GLY A 241 17.57 -18.57 -14.88
N TYR A 242 17.92 -17.31 -15.14
CA TYR A 242 18.09 -16.35 -14.07
C TYR A 242 16.74 -15.75 -13.67
N CYS A 243 16.56 -15.54 -12.37
CA CYS A 243 15.60 -14.60 -11.81
C CYS A 243 16.39 -13.49 -11.11
N LEU A 244 16.52 -12.34 -11.76
CA LEU A 244 17.23 -11.18 -11.22
C LEU A 244 16.23 -10.26 -10.52
N ILE A 245 16.45 -10.01 -9.23
CA ILE A 245 15.58 -9.18 -8.40
C ILE A 245 16.36 -7.92 -8.00
N PHE A 246 15.95 -6.75 -8.50
CA PHE A 246 16.42 -5.47 -7.98
C PHE A 246 15.49 -5.02 -6.86
N ASN A 247 16.01 -4.91 -5.64
CA ASN A 247 15.27 -4.48 -4.47
C ASN A 247 15.89 -3.19 -3.93
N THR A 248 15.27 -2.06 -4.24
CA THR A 248 15.65 -0.76 -3.69
C THR A 248 14.65 -0.39 -2.60
N PHE A 249 15.12 -0.31 -1.37
CA PHE A 249 14.31 0.01 -0.20
C PHE A 249 14.89 1.10 0.69
N LYS A 250 16.17 1.45 0.51
CA LYS A 250 16.81 2.62 1.11
C LYS A 250 17.35 3.52 0.01
N PHE A 251 17.22 4.83 0.20
CA PHE A 251 17.59 5.85 -0.77
C PHE A 251 18.58 6.83 -0.12
N LEU A 252 19.58 7.26 -0.89
CA LEU A 252 20.63 8.15 -0.40
C LEU A 252 20.02 9.49 0.05
N ASN A 253 20.54 10.01 1.16
CA ASN A 253 20.08 11.26 1.78
C ASN A 253 18.57 11.31 2.04
N ASP A 254 17.93 10.15 2.20
CA ASP A 254 16.49 10.01 2.42
C ASP A 254 15.64 10.76 1.37
N CYS A 255 16.16 10.87 0.13
CA CYS A 255 15.45 11.55 -0.96
C CYS A 255 14.12 10.91 -1.34
N PHE A 256 13.92 9.64 -0.94
CA PHE A 256 12.63 8.96 -1.00
C PHE A 256 12.39 8.15 0.29
N PRO A 257 11.12 7.93 0.69
CA PRO A 257 10.79 7.16 1.89
C PRO A 257 11.34 5.73 1.85
N ILE A 258 11.73 5.21 3.02
CA ILE A 258 12.18 3.82 3.15
C ILE A 258 11.05 2.85 2.80
N ARG A 259 11.37 1.79 2.04
CA ARG A 259 10.39 0.74 1.67
C ARG A 259 10.40 -0.43 2.66
N HIS A 260 9.98 -0.18 3.90
CA HIS A 260 9.73 -1.21 4.93
C HIS A 260 8.99 -2.46 4.40
N GLY A 261 9.49 -3.65 4.72
CA GLY A 261 8.91 -4.92 4.24
C GLY A 261 9.26 -5.31 2.80
N SER A 262 9.93 -4.44 2.02
CA SER A 262 10.37 -4.79 0.66
C SER A 262 11.45 -5.89 0.66
N GLU A 263 12.29 -5.95 1.70
CA GLU A 263 13.25 -7.05 1.88
C GLU A 263 12.54 -8.40 2.07
N THR A 264 11.53 -8.44 2.94
CA THR A 264 10.69 -9.62 3.15
C THR A 264 10.00 -10.05 1.86
N GLU A 265 9.49 -9.10 1.08
CA GLU A 265 8.91 -9.37 -0.24
C GLU A 265 9.93 -9.95 -1.22
N ALA A 266 11.12 -9.35 -1.32
CA ALA A 266 12.19 -9.81 -2.19
C ALA A 266 12.61 -11.25 -1.86
N ASN A 267 12.75 -11.56 -0.57
CA ASN A 267 13.11 -12.91 -0.10
C ASN A 267 12.00 -13.93 -0.41
N ARG A 268 10.73 -13.60 -0.20
CA ARG A 268 9.61 -14.49 -0.57
C ARG A 268 9.57 -14.79 -2.06
N LEU A 269 9.76 -13.76 -2.90
CA LEU A 269 9.84 -13.95 -4.34
C LEU A 269 11.05 -14.83 -4.69
N ALA A 270 12.20 -14.60 -4.05
CA ALA A 270 13.38 -15.40 -4.25
C ALA A 270 13.17 -16.88 -3.89
N ASP A 271 12.52 -17.16 -2.78
CA ASP A 271 12.20 -18.53 -2.35
C ASP A 271 11.26 -19.22 -3.35
N VAL A 272 10.21 -18.51 -3.80
CA VAL A 272 9.28 -19.04 -4.81
C VAL A 272 10.03 -19.37 -6.10
N PHE A 273 10.82 -18.43 -6.64
CA PHE A 273 11.51 -18.65 -7.91
C PHE A 273 12.66 -19.67 -7.80
N THR A 274 13.27 -19.82 -6.63
CA THR A 274 14.23 -20.89 -6.34
C THR A 274 13.54 -22.26 -6.40
N GLN A 275 12.37 -22.42 -5.77
CA GLN A 275 11.58 -23.66 -5.87
C GLN A 275 11.01 -23.90 -7.28
N LEU A 276 10.93 -22.85 -8.11
CA LEU A 276 10.65 -22.96 -9.54
C LEU A 276 11.90 -23.27 -10.37
N HIS A 277 13.07 -23.54 -9.78
CA HIS A 277 14.35 -23.88 -10.42
C HIS A 277 14.99 -22.76 -11.25
N PHE A 278 14.81 -21.51 -10.81
CA PHE A 278 15.63 -20.41 -11.32
C PHE A 278 16.87 -20.22 -10.44
N THR A 279 17.97 -19.79 -11.04
CA THR A 279 19.09 -19.19 -10.31
C THR A 279 18.67 -17.78 -9.94
N VAL A 280 18.35 -17.56 -8.66
CA VAL A 280 17.90 -16.26 -8.17
C VAL A 280 19.08 -15.43 -7.70
N GLU A 281 19.09 -14.15 -8.07
CA GLU A 281 20.03 -13.18 -7.52
C GLU A 281 19.30 -11.91 -7.10
N ILE A 282 19.52 -11.48 -5.86
CA ILE A 282 18.99 -10.22 -5.33
C ILE A 282 20.10 -9.17 -5.39
N LYS A 283 19.78 -8.02 -5.97
CA LYS A 283 20.61 -6.81 -6.01
C LYS A 283 19.92 -5.75 -5.19
N THR A 284 20.60 -5.30 -4.14
CA THR A 284 20.00 -4.47 -3.10
C THR A 284 20.55 -3.06 -3.16
N ASN A 285 19.64 -2.07 -3.22
CA ASN A 285 19.97 -0.63 -3.17
C ASN A 285 21.10 -0.23 -4.15
N GLU A 286 21.05 -0.73 -5.40
CA GLU A 286 22.00 -0.33 -6.44
C GLU A 286 21.75 1.12 -6.89
N SER A 287 22.85 1.84 -7.15
CA SER A 287 22.83 3.13 -7.84
C SER A 287 22.35 2.97 -9.29
N LYS A 288 22.09 4.07 -9.98
CA LYS A 288 21.75 4.01 -11.41
C LYS A 288 22.86 3.36 -12.24
N GLU A 289 24.11 3.75 -11.99
CA GLU A 289 25.26 3.22 -12.71
C GLU A 289 25.43 1.71 -12.47
N ASP A 290 25.33 1.28 -11.22
CA ASP A 290 25.44 -0.13 -10.85
C ASP A 290 24.31 -0.96 -11.47
N MET A 291 23.07 -0.49 -11.40
CA MET A 291 21.92 -1.18 -11.97
C MET A 291 22.07 -1.33 -13.50
N GLU A 292 22.47 -0.27 -14.20
CA GLU A 292 22.72 -0.33 -15.64
C GLU A 292 23.87 -1.27 -15.99
N ALA A 293 24.95 -1.27 -15.20
CA ALA A 293 26.07 -2.18 -15.36
C ALA A 293 25.66 -3.64 -15.15
N THR A 294 24.89 -3.93 -14.09
CA THR A 294 24.32 -5.26 -13.81
C THR A 294 23.43 -5.71 -14.96
N LEU A 295 22.46 -4.89 -15.41
CA LEU A 295 21.58 -5.24 -16.53
C LEU A 295 22.38 -5.57 -17.82
N LYS A 296 23.42 -4.79 -18.11
CA LYS A 296 24.33 -5.01 -19.25
C LYS A 296 25.16 -6.28 -19.09
N GLN A 297 25.61 -6.59 -17.89
CA GLN A 297 26.35 -7.82 -17.60
C GLN A 297 25.46 -9.05 -17.79
N TYR A 298 24.26 -9.05 -17.21
CA TYR A 298 23.36 -10.21 -17.25
C TYR A 298 22.83 -10.50 -18.64
N SER A 299 22.46 -9.46 -19.41
CA SER A 299 22.00 -9.62 -20.80
C SER A 299 23.03 -10.28 -21.73
N LYS A 300 24.33 -10.21 -21.38
CA LYS A 300 25.44 -10.74 -22.18
C LYS A 300 26.02 -12.06 -21.69
N LYS A 301 25.53 -12.63 -20.59
CA LYS A 301 26.11 -13.87 -20.04
C LYS A 301 25.96 -15.04 -21.03
N PRO A 302 27.05 -15.77 -21.38
CA PRO A 302 26.96 -16.91 -22.29
C PRO A 302 26.07 -18.06 -21.79
N VAL A 303 25.95 -18.23 -20.47
CA VAL A 303 25.10 -19.27 -19.87
C VAL A 303 23.62 -19.14 -20.25
N LEU A 304 23.15 -17.94 -20.63
CA LEU A 304 21.79 -17.72 -21.13
C LEU A 304 21.46 -18.61 -22.35
N ALA A 305 22.47 -19.05 -23.12
CA ALA A 305 22.26 -19.96 -24.25
C ALA A 305 21.66 -21.30 -23.79
N ARG A 306 21.99 -21.74 -22.57
CA ARG A 306 21.54 -23.01 -21.97
C ARG A 306 20.26 -22.88 -21.15
N HIS A 307 19.94 -21.67 -20.70
CA HIS A 307 18.69 -21.38 -20.01
C HIS A 307 17.49 -21.46 -20.95
N ASP A 308 16.32 -21.71 -20.37
CA ASP A 308 15.03 -21.72 -21.04
C ASP A 308 14.29 -20.38 -20.91
N ALA A 309 14.51 -19.63 -19.83
CA ALA A 309 13.81 -18.39 -19.55
C ALA A 309 14.70 -17.34 -18.86
N LEU A 310 14.22 -16.10 -18.84
CA LEU A 310 14.74 -15.02 -18.00
C LEU A 310 13.58 -14.39 -17.22
N ILE A 311 13.79 -14.13 -15.94
CA ILE A 311 12.89 -13.35 -15.11
C ILE A 311 13.65 -12.14 -14.56
N LEU A 312 13.04 -10.96 -14.65
CA LEU A 312 13.49 -9.74 -14.04
C LEU A 312 12.38 -9.17 -13.16
N ILE A 313 12.70 -8.88 -11.90
CA ILE A 313 11.80 -8.28 -10.93
C ILE A 313 12.45 -7.00 -10.42
N VAL A 314 11.70 -5.90 -10.43
CA VAL A 314 12.15 -4.61 -9.89
C VAL A 314 11.17 -4.17 -8.81
N LEU A 315 11.66 -4.05 -7.58
CA LEU A 315 10.94 -3.56 -6.41
C LEU A 315 11.57 -2.21 -6.02
N SER A 316 10.88 -1.11 -6.29
CA SER A 316 11.35 0.24 -5.92
C SER A 316 10.19 1.22 -5.82
N HIS A 317 10.49 2.48 -5.50
CA HIS A 317 9.62 3.58 -5.90
C HIS A 317 9.66 3.75 -7.42
N GLY A 318 8.61 4.35 -7.96
CA GLY A 318 8.53 4.68 -9.37
C GLY A 318 7.76 5.96 -9.57
N GLN A 319 8.01 6.59 -10.70
CA GLN A 319 7.34 7.82 -11.13
C GLN A 319 7.09 7.70 -12.63
N SER A 320 5.83 7.75 -13.06
CA SER A 320 5.40 7.91 -14.47
C SER A 320 6.31 7.27 -15.54
N GLY A 321 6.52 5.95 -15.49
CA GLY A 321 7.33 5.23 -16.48
C GLY A 321 8.79 4.94 -16.07
N TYR A 322 9.19 5.37 -14.87
CA TYR A 322 10.55 5.24 -14.37
C TYR A 322 10.63 4.44 -13.06
N VAL A 323 11.75 3.74 -12.89
CA VAL A 323 12.21 3.14 -11.63
C VAL A 323 13.15 4.12 -10.95
N VAL A 324 12.94 4.41 -9.67
CA VAL A 324 13.89 5.17 -8.86
C VAL A 324 15.00 4.24 -8.35
N THR A 325 16.25 4.64 -8.48
CA THR A 325 17.44 3.91 -7.99
C THR A 325 17.89 4.43 -6.63
N ALA A 326 18.80 3.73 -5.95
CA ALA A 326 19.15 4.06 -4.56
C ALA A 326 19.76 5.46 -4.40
N ASP A 327 20.39 5.99 -5.44
CA ASP A 327 20.93 7.35 -5.53
C ASP A 327 19.89 8.43 -5.87
N GLY A 328 18.60 8.09 -5.87
CA GLY A 328 17.51 9.02 -6.20
C GLY A 328 17.37 9.33 -7.68
N LEU A 329 18.23 8.74 -8.53
CA LEU A 329 18.13 8.86 -9.98
C LEU A 329 17.04 7.92 -10.52
N SER A 330 16.77 8.03 -11.82
CA SER A 330 15.69 7.28 -12.47
C SER A 330 16.15 6.58 -13.76
N ILE A 331 15.61 5.37 -13.99
CA ILE A 331 15.79 4.58 -15.21
C ILE A 331 14.42 4.28 -15.81
N HIS A 332 14.26 4.56 -17.10
CA HIS A 332 12.99 4.30 -17.80
C HIS A 332 12.75 2.79 -17.97
N PHE A 333 11.50 2.32 -17.79
CA PHE A 333 11.17 0.89 -17.92
C PHE A 333 11.62 0.29 -19.25
N ASN A 334 11.42 1.01 -20.35
CA ASN A 334 11.82 0.53 -21.68
C ASN A 334 13.35 0.39 -21.82
N ASP A 335 14.16 1.17 -21.10
CA ASP A 335 15.62 1.01 -21.16
C ASP A 335 16.07 -0.28 -20.49
N ILE A 336 15.40 -0.65 -19.38
CA ILE A 336 15.58 -1.93 -18.71
C ILE A 336 15.17 -3.09 -19.63
N ILE A 337 13.96 -3.05 -20.19
CA ILE A 337 13.43 -4.09 -21.09
C ILE A 337 14.31 -4.24 -22.33
N LYS A 338 14.77 -3.12 -22.91
CA LYS A 338 15.62 -3.09 -24.13
C LYS A 338 16.92 -3.88 -23.94
N ARG A 339 17.49 -3.94 -22.73
CA ARG A 339 18.71 -4.73 -22.46
C ARG A 339 18.54 -6.21 -22.78
N PHE A 340 17.32 -6.73 -22.74
CA PHE A 340 17.03 -8.15 -22.95
C PHE A 340 16.25 -8.43 -24.24
N ASN A 341 16.16 -7.45 -25.14
CA ASN A 341 15.59 -7.68 -26.46
C ASN A 341 16.49 -8.59 -27.32
N ASN A 342 15.99 -9.05 -28.47
CA ASN A 342 16.66 -10.04 -29.30
C ASN A 342 18.00 -9.54 -29.89
N GLU A 343 18.20 -8.22 -29.95
CA GLU A 343 19.46 -7.60 -30.37
C GLU A 343 20.48 -7.58 -29.22
N ASN A 344 20.07 -7.14 -28.03
CA ASN A 344 20.97 -6.94 -26.89
C ASN A 344 21.22 -8.24 -26.09
N SER A 345 20.35 -9.25 -26.23
CA SER A 345 20.53 -10.58 -25.65
C SER A 345 20.18 -11.71 -26.64
N PRO A 346 21.03 -11.98 -27.65
CA PRO A 346 20.76 -12.99 -28.69
C PRO A 346 20.54 -14.41 -28.16
N HIS A 347 21.14 -14.73 -27.01
CA HIS A 347 20.97 -16.03 -26.33
C HIS A 347 19.53 -16.28 -25.82
N LEU A 348 18.69 -15.23 -25.77
CA LEU A 348 17.29 -15.27 -25.34
C LEU A 348 16.28 -15.20 -26.50
N ILE A 349 16.74 -15.28 -27.76
CA ILE A 349 15.86 -15.37 -28.92
C ILE A 349 14.98 -16.63 -28.78
N ASN A 350 13.68 -16.48 -29.02
CA ASN A 350 12.66 -17.53 -28.88
C ASN A 350 12.46 -18.08 -27.45
N LYS A 351 13.02 -17.42 -26.43
CA LYS A 351 12.88 -17.77 -25.03
C LYS A 351 12.02 -16.75 -24.29
N PRO A 352 11.13 -17.18 -23.39
CA PRO A 352 10.30 -16.29 -22.59
C PRO A 352 11.14 -15.39 -21.67
N LYS A 353 10.82 -14.10 -21.70
CA LYS A 353 11.42 -13.04 -20.88
C LYS A 353 10.31 -12.35 -20.08
N LEU A 354 10.30 -12.55 -18.77
CA LEU A 354 9.25 -12.05 -17.88
C LEU A 354 9.79 -10.87 -17.09
N PHE A 355 9.10 -9.73 -17.16
CA PHE A 355 9.45 -8.51 -16.43
C PHE A 355 8.32 -8.18 -15.47
N PHE A 356 8.66 -8.05 -14.19
CA PHE A 356 7.72 -7.65 -13.13
C PHE A 356 8.20 -6.35 -12.50
N PHE A 357 7.44 -5.27 -12.67
CA PHE A 357 7.73 -3.97 -12.10
C PHE A 357 6.74 -3.69 -10.96
N ASN A 358 7.25 -3.77 -9.73
CA ASN A 358 6.50 -3.40 -8.54
C ASN A 358 6.97 -2.03 -8.05
N CYS A 359 6.43 -0.99 -8.67
CA CYS A 359 6.73 0.41 -8.39
C CYS A 359 5.53 1.26 -8.80
N CYS A 360 5.34 2.40 -8.15
CA CYS A 360 4.28 3.34 -8.51
C CYS A 360 4.50 3.84 -9.95
N ARG A 361 3.40 4.16 -10.64
CA ARG A 361 3.46 4.77 -11.97
C ARG A 361 2.87 6.18 -11.99
N GLY A 362 2.61 6.75 -10.83
CA GLY A 362 2.16 8.12 -10.60
C GLY A 362 1.58 8.25 -9.20
N ASP A 363 1.01 9.42 -8.92
CA ASP A 363 0.50 9.81 -7.60
C ASP A 363 -1.04 9.73 -7.49
N ALA A 364 -1.72 9.27 -8.54
CA ALA A 364 -3.18 9.15 -8.51
C ALA A 364 -3.60 7.93 -7.67
N HIS A 365 -4.62 8.14 -6.84
CA HIS A 365 -5.24 7.09 -6.05
C HIS A 365 -6.47 6.56 -6.78
N ASP A 366 -6.59 5.23 -6.93
CA ASP A 366 -7.78 4.62 -7.51
C ASP A 366 -8.88 4.58 -6.44
N LEU A 367 -9.77 5.58 -6.49
CA LEU A 367 -10.91 5.71 -5.56
C LEU A 367 -12.06 4.73 -5.91
N GLY A 368 -11.96 3.98 -7.02
CA GLY A 368 -13.03 3.19 -7.59
C GLY A 368 -14.13 4.06 -8.24
N PRO A 369 -14.82 3.59 -9.30
CA PRO A 369 -15.88 4.35 -9.94
C PRO A 369 -17.20 4.34 -9.15
N LYS A 370 -17.95 5.46 -9.22
CA LYS A 370 -19.42 5.42 -9.20
C LYS A 370 -19.90 5.16 -10.62
N PHE A 371 -20.60 4.05 -10.83
CA PHE A 371 -21.00 3.57 -12.16
C PHE A 371 -21.84 4.58 -12.95
N VAL A 372 -21.36 4.95 -14.13
CA VAL A 372 -22.16 5.16 -15.34
C VAL A 372 -21.40 4.49 -16.47
N LEU A 373 -22.05 3.57 -17.18
CA LEU A 373 -21.49 2.82 -18.30
C LEU A 373 -21.58 3.68 -19.57
N GLU A 374 -20.48 3.79 -20.31
CA GLU A 374 -20.52 4.14 -21.73
C GLU A 374 -19.50 3.29 -22.50
N ASP A 375 -19.97 2.66 -23.57
CA ASP A 375 -19.24 1.80 -24.48
C ASP A 375 -18.55 2.62 -25.58
N THR A 376 -17.32 2.27 -25.97
CA THR A 376 -16.82 2.57 -27.33
C THR A 376 -15.80 1.53 -27.81
N GLU A 377 -15.81 1.31 -29.13
CA GLU A 377 -15.33 0.16 -29.90
C GLU A 377 -13.84 0.18 -30.32
N ASP A 378 -13.40 -0.98 -30.80
CA ASP A 378 -12.07 -1.37 -31.31
C ASP A 378 -11.57 -0.63 -32.57
N ALA A 379 -10.25 -0.66 -32.81
CA ALA A 379 -9.67 -0.45 -34.13
C ALA A 379 -8.54 -1.45 -34.45
N VAL A 380 -8.63 -2.04 -35.66
CA VAL A 380 -7.70 -3.01 -36.26
C VAL A 380 -6.87 -2.32 -37.36
N SER A 381 -5.64 -2.77 -37.63
CA SER A 381 -5.00 -2.51 -38.94
C SER A 381 -4.01 -3.60 -39.37
N ASP A 382 -4.14 -4.03 -40.64
CA ASP A 382 -3.28 -4.95 -41.39
C ASP A 382 -2.09 -4.25 -42.09
N ALA A 383 -0.95 -4.96 -42.30
CA ALA A 383 -0.32 -5.14 -43.64
C ALA A 383 1.06 -5.87 -43.66
N LYS A 384 1.07 -6.95 -44.46
CA LYS A 384 2.06 -7.50 -45.44
C LYS A 384 3.54 -7.80 -45.13
N SER A 385 3.94 -8.99 -45.59
CA SER A 385 5.19 -9.72 -45.47
C SER A 385 6.29 -9.31 -46.46
N PHE A 386 7.55 -9.31 -45.98
CA PHE A 386 8.76 -9.50 -46.78
C PHE A 386 9.65 -10.56 -46.12
N ASP A 387 9.99 -11.61 -46.87
CA ASP A 387 10.86 -12.71 -46.44
C ASP A 387 12.34 -12.31 -46.52
N THR A 388 12.86 -11.89 -45.37
CA THR A 388 14.19 -12.28 -44.88
C THR A 388 13.93 -12.65 -43.42
N ARG A 389 14.30 -13.84 -42.93
CA ARG A 389 13.97 -14.35 -41.59
C ARG A 389 14.58 -13.50 -40.45
N LYS A 390 14.09 -12.28 -40.27
CA LYS A 390 14.35 -11.37 -39.15
C LYS A 390 13.35 -11.72 -38.05
N VAL A 391 13.85 -12.07 -36.86
CA VAL A 391 12.98 -12.19 -35.68
C VAL A 391 12.60 -10.79 -35.20
N PRO A 392 11.39 -10.58 -34.63
CA PRO A 392 11.02 -9.29 -34.05
C PRO A 392 12.03 -8.86 -32.97
N LEU A 393 12.31 -7.57 -32.88
CA LEU A 393 13.25 -7.03 -31.88
C LEU A 393 12.81 -7.38 -30.44
N ASN A 394 11.51 -7.17 -30.16
CA ASN A 394 10.88 -7.40 -28.86
C ASN A 394 9.95 -8.62 -28.91
N GLY A 395 10.52 -9.80 -29.13
CA GLY A 395 9.77 -11.06 -29.16
C GLY A 395 9.86 -11.86 -27.86
N ASP A 396 8.83 -12.64 -27.56
CA ASP A 396 8.75 -13.55 -26.42
C ASP A 396 8.91 -12.84 -25.06
N MET A 397 8.27 -11.67 -24.89
CA MET A 397 8.29 -10.90 -23.65
C MET A 397 6.90 -10.81 -23.01
N MET A 398 6.86 -10.95 -21.68
CA MET A 398 5.71 -10.60 -20.84
C MET A 398 6.14 -9.50 -19.89
N ILE A 399 5.39 -8.41 -19.84
CA ILE A 399 5.67 -7.26 -18.98
C ILE A 399 4.47 -7.04 -18.07
N CYS A 400 4.70 -7.01 -16.78
CA CYS A 400 3.68 -6.89 -15.75
C CYS A 400 4.05 -5.75 -14.81
N TYR A 401 3.11 -4.84 -14.58
CA TYR A 401 3.19 -3.74 -13.64
C TYR A 401 2.23 -4.00 -12.48
N SER A 402 2.65 -3.66 -11.26
CA SER A 402 1.80 -3.83 -10.07
C SER A 402 0.58 -2.92 -10.08
N THR A 403 0.65 -1.80 -10.80
CA THR A 403 -0.43 -0.82 -10.96
C THR A 403 -0.46 -0.26 -12.38
N ILE A 404 -1.60 0.30 -12.79
CA ILE A 404 -1.77 1.00 -14.08
C ILE A 404 -1.05 2.36 -14.08
N ASP A 405 -0.79 2.90 -15.27
CA ASP A 405 -0.07 4.17 -15.42
C ASP A 405 -0.77 5.33 -14.71
N GLY A 406 -0.01 6.14 -13.97
CA GLY A 406 -0.54 7.24 -13.17
C GLY A 406 -0.93 6.87 -11.73
N TYR A 407 -0.99 5.58 -11.37
CA TYR A 407 -1.53 5.16 -10.08
C TYR A 407 -0.48 4.62 -9.09
N VAL A 408 -0.88 4.58 -7.81
CA VAL A 408 -0.09 4.07 -6.69
C VAL A 408 -0.16 2.54 -6.61
N SER A 409 0.91 1.92 -6.10
CA SER A 409 0.95 0.49 -5.74
C SER A 409 1.04 0.35 -4.23
N TRP A 410 0.04 -0.29 -3.62
CA TRP A 410 -0.08 -0.40 -2.17
C TRP A 410 0.86 -1.43 -1.56
N ARG A 411 1.32 -1.10 -0.35
CA ARG A 411 2.25 -1.91 0.41
C ARG A 411 1.88 -1.93 1.87
N ASN A 412 2.02 -3.12 2.45
CA ASN A 412 1.98 -3.31 3.89
C ASN A 412 3.42 -3.51 4.39
N GLU A 413 3.79 -2.83 5.47
CA GLU A 413 5.16 -2.79 5.99
C GLU A 413 5.66 -4.14 6.51
N HIS A 414 4.75 -5.04 6.86
CA HIS A 414 5.05 -6.36 7.43
C HIS A 414 4.94 -7.48 6.39
N THR A 415 3.98 -7.39 5.47
CA THR A 415 3.71 -8.46 4.50
C THR A 415 4.25 -8.20 3.09
N GLY A 416 4.73 -6.99 2.80
CA GLY A 416 5.14 -6.60 1.45
C GLY A 416 3.99 -6.00 0.63
N SER A 417 4.20 -5.80 -0.67
CA SER A 417 3.16 -5.21 -1.52
C SER A 417 1.98 -6.14 -1.75
N TRP A 418 0.83 -5.56 -2.07
CA TRP A 418 -0.34 -6.33 -2.48
C TRP A 418 -0.05 -7.21 -3.69
N PHE A 419 0.63 -6.65 -4.69
CA PHE A 419 1.01 -7.33 -5.91
C PHE A 419 2.01 -8.48 -5.67
N GLY A 420 3.15 -8.22 -5.00
CA GLY A 420 4.16 -9.24 -4.76
C GLY A 420 3.65 -10.38 -3.87
N THR A 421 2.86 -10.06 -2.85
CA THR A 421 2.19 -11.07 -2.03
C THR A 421 1.22 -11.92 -2.84
N ALA A 422 0.37 -11.28 -3.65
CA ALA A 422 -0.57 -11.98 -4.52
C ALA A 422 0.14 -12.87 -5.55
N LEU A 423 1.24 -12.39 -6.14
CA LEU A 423 2.04 -13.14 -7.11
C LEU A 423 2.68 -14.38 -6.48
N CYS A 424 3.28 -14.24 -5.29
CA CYS A 424 3.80 -15.39 -4.53
C CYS A 424 2.71 -16.43 -4.26
N GLN A 425 1.54 -16.00 -3.79
CA GLN A 425 0.41 -16.88 -3.51
C GLN A 425 -0.07 -17.62 -4.78
N ALA A 426 -0.21 -16.90 -5.89
CA ALA A 426 -0.63 -17.46 -7.17
C ALA A 426 0.39 -18.50 -7.67
N LEU A 427 1.68 -18.18 -7.64
CA LEU A 427 2.75 -19.07 -8.08
C LEU A 427 2.84 -20.34 -7.22
N MET A 428 2.84 -20.22 -5.90
CA MET A 428 2.89 -21.38 -5.00
C MET A 428 1.72 -22.34 -5.25
N LYS A 429 0.51 -21.78 -5.46
CA LYS A 429 -0.71 -22.56 -5.60
C LYS A 429 -0.90 -23.16 -6.99
N HIS A 430 -0.51 -22.45 -8.05
CA HIS A 430 -0.94 -22.75 -9.42
C HIS A 430 0.18 -23.01 -10.44
N SER A 431 1.45 -22.67 -10.15
CA SER A 431 2.57 -22.87 -11.11
C SER A 431 2.75 -24.31 -11.59
N HIS A 432 2.23 -25.28 -10.84
CA HIS A 432 2.29 -26.70 -11.17
C HIS A 432 1.29 -27.18 -12.24
N SER A 433 0.31 -26.35 -12.61
CA SER A 433 -0.78 -26.79 -13.51
C SER A 433 -1.33 -25.70 -14.41
N TYR A 434 -1.19 -24.42 -14.05
CA TYR A 434 -1.76 -23.31 -14.80
C TYR A 434 -0.73 -22.71 -15.76
N GLU A 435 -1.23 -22.20 -16.87
CA GLU A 435 -0.47 -21.36 -17.79
C GLU A 435 -0.24 -19.97 -17.17
N LEU A 436 0.85 -19.29 -17.51
CA LEU A 436 1.23 -17.99 -16.93
C LEU A 436 0.09 -16.95 -16.93
N HIS A 437 -0.67 -16.82 -18.01
CA HIS A 437 -1.81 -15.91 -18.10
C HIS A 437 -2.88 -16.21 -17.04
N GLN A 438 -3.16 -17.50 -16.79
CA GLN A 438 -4.10 -17.91 -15.75
C GLN A 438 -3.57 -17.58 -14.34
N ILE A 439 -2.25 -17.72 -14.14
CA ILE A 439 -1.60 -17.32 -12.89
C ILE A 439 -1.71 -15.80 -12.71
N LEU A 440 -1.43 -15.00 -13.74
CA LEU A 440 -1.55 -13.53 -13.69
C LEU A 440 -3.00 -13.08 -13.49
N THR A 441 -3.97 -13.77 -14.09
CA THR A 441 -5.40 -13.52 -13.87
C THR A 441 -5.77 -13.78 -12.41
N TYR A 442 -5.28 -14.88 -11.82
CA TYR A 442 -5.49 -15.18 -10.41
C TYR A 442 -4.81 -14.13 -9.51
N THR A 443 -3.59 -13.69 -9.84
CA THR A 443 -2.91 -12.59 -9.15
C THR A 443 -3.74 -11.31 -9.21
N SER A 444 -4.27 -10.94 -10.38
CA SER A 444 -5.11 -9.75 -10.56
C SER A 444 -6.36 -9.81 -9.69
N ASN A 445 -7.04 -10.95 -9.64
CA ASN A 445 -8.21 -11.12 -8.78
C ASN A 445 -7.87 -10.94 -7.29
N LEU A 446 -6.72 -11.44 -6.83
CA LEU A 446 -6.26 -11.24 -5.45
C LEU A 446 -5.97 -9.76 -5.15
N VAL A 447 -5.43 -9.02 -6.12
CA VAL A 447 -5.14 -7.58 -5.97
C VAL A 447 -6.43 -6.76 -6.00
N ASN A 448 -7.33 -7.01 -6.95
CA ASN A 448 -8.61 -6.28 -7.10
C ASN A 448 -9.54 -6.46 -5.90
N ASN A 449 -9.44 -7.60 -5.21
CA ASN A 449 -10.21 -7.89 -4.00
C ASN A 449 -9.66 -7.21 -2.74
N LYS A 450 -8.50 -6.53 -2.82
CA LYS A 450 -7.96 -5.74 -1.72
C LYS A 450 -8.52 -4.33 -1.77
N THR A 451 -8.54 -3.69 -0.61
CA THR A 451 -9.05 -2.32 -0.43
C THR A 451 -8.33 -1.70 0.75
N THR A 452 -7.95 -0.44 0.64
CA THR A 452 -7.37 0.30 1.77
C THR A 452 -8.47 0.63 2.78
N THR A 453 -8.10 1.11 3.96
CA THR A 453 -9.08 1.62 4.95
C THR A 453 -9.90 2.78 4.38
N ASP A 454 -9.31 3.55 3.47
CA ASP A 454 -9.94 4.70 2.80
C ASP A 454 -10.75 4.29 1.55
N GLY A 455 -10.93 2.99 1.30
CA GLY A 455 -11.74 2.48 0.20
C GLY A 455 -11.00 2.38 -1.15
N GLU A 456 -9.70 2.67 -1.19
CA GLU A 456 -8.93 2.72 -2.44
C GLU A 456 -8.60 1.33 -2.95
N LYS A 457 -8.47 1.23 -4.26
CA LYS A 457 -8.22 0.00 -5.00
C LYS A 457 -6.83 0.00 -5.63
N GLN A 458 -6.50 -1.13 -6.22
CA GLN A 458 -5.33 -1.30 -7.07
C GLN A 458 -5.67 -2.29 -8.17
N VAL A 459 -5.21 -1.99 -9.38
CA VAL A 459 -5.37 -2.85 -10.55
C VAL A 459 -4.01 -3.04 -11.20
N MET A 460 -3.61 -4.28 -11.41
CA MET A 460 -2.36 -4.60 -12.12
C MET A 460 -2.54 -4.54 -13.64
N GLU A 461 -1.48 -4.19 -14.36
CA GLU A 461 -1.44 -4.18 -15.82
C GLU A 461 -0.46 -5.22 -16.32
N HIS A 462 -0.78 -5.98 -17.36
CA HIS A 462 0.20 -6.81 -18.04
C HIS A 462 -0.01 -6.83 -19.55
N SER A 463 1.10 -6.96 -20.29
CA SER A 463 1.10 -7.01 -21.75
C SER A 463 2.06 -8.08 -22.26
N TYR A 464 1.77 -8.57 -23.47
CA TYR A 464 2.56 -9.58 -24.16
C TYR A 464 3.13 -8.99 -25.45
N ARG A 465 4.45 -9.13 -25.67
CA ARG A 465 5.11 -8.71 -26.92
C ARG A 465 5.67 -9.93 -27.65
N GLY A 466 5.07 -10.25 -28.80
CA GLY A 466 5.47 -11.41 -29.60
C GLY A 466 5.41 -12.75 -28.84
N TRP A 467 4.47 -12.88 -27.89
CA TRP A 467 4.24 -14.09 -27.12
C TRP A 467 3.49 -15.10 -27.97
N LYS A 468 4.11 -16.25 -28.24
CA LYS A 468 3.62 -17.19 -29.28
C LYS A 468 3.33 -18.60 -28.77
N ASN A 469 3.76 -18.91 -27.55
CA ASN A 469 3.57 -20.21 -26.93
C ASN A 469 3.01 -20.05 -25.52
N CYS A 470 2.26 -21.04 -25.07
CA CYS A 470 1.85 -21.15 -23.67
C CYS A 470 3.09 -21.35 -22.78
N PHE A 471 3.12 -20.70 -21.62
CA PHE A 471 4.20 -20.83 -20.65
C PHE A 471 3.72 -21.57 -19.41
N TYR A 472 4.39 -22.67 -19.08
CA TYR A 472 4.18 -23.43 -17.85
C TYR A 472 5.49 -23.52 -17.09
N PHE A 473 5.48 -23.23 -15.78
CA PHE A 473 6.68 -23.28 -14.96
C PHE A 473 7.21 -24.70 -14.74
N ASN A 474 6.36 -25.72 -14.82
CA ASN A 474 6.74 -27.13 -14.68
C ASN A 474 7.57 -27.49 -13.41
N PRO A 475 7.28 -26.97 -12.19
CA PRO A 475 8.06 -27.28 -10.98
C PRO A 475 8.26 -28.78 -10.75
N GLY A 476 9.45 -29.20 -10.30
CA GLY A 476 9.80 -30.61 -10.05
C GLY A 476 10.26 -31.42 -11.26
N VAL A 477 10.03 -30.95 -12.50
CA VAL A 477 10.38 -31.72 -13.71
C VAL A 477 11.90 -31.79 -13.94
N ALA A 478 12.61 -30.68 -13.73
CA ALA A 478 14.07 -30.62 -13.91
C ALA A 478 14.80 -31.58 -12.95
N GLU A 479 14.42 -31.57 -11.67
CA GLU A 479 14.98 -32.44 -10.62
C GLU A 479 14.83 -33.93 -10.95
N SER A 480 13.67 -34.31 -11.49
CA SER A 480 13.32 -35.71 -11.75
C SER A 480 14.16 -36.39 -12.84
N ARG A 481 14.91 -35.61 -13.64
CA ARG A 481 15.69 -36.15 -14.77
C ARG A 481 17.13 -36.55 -14.41
N GLY A 482 17.57 -36.33 -13.17
CA GLY A 482 18.91 -36.65 -12.69
C GLY A 482 19.97 -35.68 -13.24
N SER A 483 20.83 -35.19 -12.34
CA SER A 483 22.02 -34.41 -12.74
C SER A 483 22.96 -35.29 -13.56
N PRO A 484 23.42 -34.88 -14.77
CA PRO A 484 24.47 -35.58 -15.49
C PRO A 484 25.87 -35.45 -14.86
N LEU A 485 26.00 -34.85 -13.67
CA LEU A 485 27.30 -34.51 -13.10
C LEU A 485 27.38 -34.86 -11.61
N SER A 486 27.83 -36.07 -11.34
CA SER A 486 28.67 -36.38 -10.17
C SER A 486 30.03 -36.84 -10.71
N PRO A 487 31.11 -36.06 -10.53
CA PRO A 487 32.45 -36.59 -10.78
C PRO A 487 32.81 -37.55 -9.64
N ASN A 488 33.12 -38.80 -10.01
CA ASN A 488 33.94 -39.69 -9.19
C ASN A 488 35.40 -39.21 -9.18
#